data_AF-R4W6F0-F1
#
_entry.id   AF-R4W6F0-F1
#
_cell.length_a   1.000
_cell.length_b   1.000
_cell.length_c   1.000
_cell.angle_alpha   90.00
_cell.angle_beta   90.00
_cell.angle_gamma   90.00
#
_symmetry.space_group_name_H-M   'P 1'
#
loop_
_entity.id
_entity.type
_entity.pdbx_description
1 polymer ?
#
loop_
_entity_poly.entity_id
_entity_poly.type
_entity_poly.pdbx_seq_one_letter_code
_entity_poly.pdbx_strand_id
1 'polypeptide(L)'
;MYRLQHRLRHAAGGVADAILPGRCYGVFTLKPNEFVGYLDVSLSEVKALLEARSYSYSPISAKKLHPDHPVSDDGSYRRLDPADRSKQWHVHLFERSEGIEVFSHYELRPEPWDPIDIRRPVDHYWPEWGETCLLGQHCPGLKSLLETYGRYEGDRSALGTAPLQRRPSPEEPAPTAEETPSLD
;
A
#
# COMPACT_ATOMS: atom_id res chain seq x y z
N MET A 1 -7.44 -13.07 -16.06
CA MET A 1 -7.64 -13.20 -14.60
C MET A 1 -7.32 -11.91 -13.83
N TYR A 2 -6.15 -11.29 -14.04
CA TYR A 2 -5.75 -10.03 -13.38
C TYR A 2 -6.76 -8.88 -13.51
N ARG A 3 -7.23 -8.57 -14.75
CA ARG A 3 -8.22 -7.51 -14.97
C ARG A 3 -9.51 -7.69 -14.18
N LEU A 4 -9.90 -8.94 -13.91
CA LEU A 4 -11.06 -9.25 -13.08
C LEU A 4 -10.76 -8.96 -11.60
N GLN A 5 -9.62 -9.43 -11.07
CA GLN A 5 -9.19 -9.13 -9.70
C GLN A 5 -9.09 -7.63 -9.45
N HIS A 6 -8.55 -6.89 -10.42
CA HIS A 6 -8.40 -5.45 -10.34
C HIS A 6 -9.74 -4.71 -10.34
N ARG A 7 -10.66 -5.09 -11.23
CA ARG A 7 -12.04 -4.56 -11.22
C ARG A 7 -12.77 -4.88 -9.93
N LEU A 8 -12.62 -6.09 -9.39
CA LEU A 8 -13.23 -6.49 -8.12
C LEU A 8 -12.68 -5.66 -6.95
N ARG A 9 -11.37 -5.43 -6.91
CA ARG A 9 -10.74 -4.55 -5.91
C ARG A 9 -11.31 -3.13 -5.99
N HIS A 10 -11.37 -2.55 -7.18
CA HIS A 10 -11.96 -1.21 -7.38
C HIS A 10 -13.43 -1.15 -6.95
N ALA A 11 -14.22 -2.17 -7.31
CA ALA A 11 -15.62 -2.25 -6.91
C ALA A 11 -15.78 -2.35 -5.39
N ALA A 12 -14.98 -3.20 -4.74
CA ALA A 12 -14.97 -3.33 -3.28
C ALA A 12 -14.58 -2.01 -2.59
N GLY A 13 -13.56 -1.31 -3.10
CA GLY A 13 -13.17 0.01 -2.60
C GLY A 13 -14.27 1.05 -2.74
N GLY A 14 -14.95 1.10 -3.90
CA GLY A 14 -16.08 2.02 -4.11
C GLY A 14 -17.31 1.71 -3.24
N VAL A 15 -17.62 0.44 -3.02
CA VAL A 15 -18.72 0.03 -2.13
C VAL A 15 -18.39 0.38 -0.67
N ALA A 16 -17.17 0.11 -0.22
CA ALA A 16 -16.74 0.44 1.14
C ALA A 16 -16.82 1.95 1.41
N ASP A 17 -16.36 2.78 0.46
CA ASP A 17 -16.43 4.23 0.55
C ASP A 17 -17.87 4.77 0.56
N ALA A 18 -18.77 4.16 -0.22
CA ALA A 18 -20.19 4.55 -0.25
C ALA A 18 -20.95 4.20 1.04
N ILE A 19 -20.63 3.07 1.69
CA ILE A 19 -21.31 2.62 2.92
C ILE A 19 -20.73 3.31 4.15
N LEU A 20 -19.43 3.58 4.17
CA LEU A 20 -18.69 4.12 5.32
C LEU A 20 -17.84 5.34 4.91
N PRO A 21 -18.45 6.44 4.42
CA PRO A 21 -17.71 7.61 3.96
C PRO A 21 -16.90 8.20 5.11
N GLY A 22 -15.58 8.36 4.90
CA GLY A 22 -14.63 8.83 5.92
C GLY A 22 -14.39 7.86 7.09
N ARG A 23 -15.03 6.68 7.07
CA ARG A 23 -14.94 5.60 8.07
C ARG A 23 -14.38 4.30 7.50
N CYS A 24 -14.02 4.26 6.22
CA CYS A 24 -13.20 3.24 5.57
C CYS A 24 -12.48 3.92 4.41
N TYR A 25 -11.15 3.85 4.36
CA TYR A 25 -10.40 4.31 3.17
C TYR A 25 -10.50 3.27 2.05
N GLY A 26 -11.70 3.11 1.51
CA GLY A 26 -11.94 2.30 0.32
C GLY A 26 -11.36 2.94 -0.95
N VAL A 27 -11.23 4.28 -0.94
CA VAL A 27 -10.64 5.09 -2.00
C VAL A 27 -9.66 6.09 -1.40
N PHE A 28 -8.51 6.28 -2.03
CA PHE A 28 -7.47 7.20 -1.58
C PHE A 28 -6.73 7.84 -2.76
N THR A 29 -6.51 9.15 -2.71
CA THR A 29 -5.67 9.85 -3.68
C THR A 29 -4.22 9.80 -3.25
N LEU A 30 -3.34 9.24 -4.07
CA LEU A 30 -1.91 9.19 -3.83
C LEU A 30 -1.32 10.60 -3.73
N LYS A 31 -0.24 10.74 -2.97
CA LYS A 31 0.47 12.01 -2.85
C LYS A 31 1.55 12.14 -3.94
N PRO A 32 1.85 13.36 -4.43
CA PRO A 32 2.87 13.54 -5.47
C PRO A 32 4.26 12.99 -5.09
N ASN A 33 4.62 13.01 -3.80
CA ASN A 33 5.89 12.48 -3.31
C ASN A 33 5.97 10.94 -3.30
N GLU A 34 4.89 10.23 -3.65
CA GLU A 34 4.93 8.79 -3.90
C GLU A 34 5.44 8.47 -5.30
N PHE A 35 5.52 9.45 -6.21
CA PHE A 35 6.00 9.24 -7.56
C PHE A 35 7.49 8.82 -7.56
N VAL A 36 7.81 7.75 -8.30
CA VAL A 36 9.18 7.20 -8.37
C VAL A 36 9.76 7.15 -9.79
N GLY A 37 8.93 7.32 -10.82
CA GLY A 37 9.40 7.37 -12.20
C GLY A 37 8.42 6.83 -13.24
N TYR A 38 8.94 6.61 -14.44
CA TYR A 38 8.18 6.15 -15.61
C TYR A 38 8.73 4.82 -16.13
N LEU A 39 7.85 4.02 -16.71
CA LEU A 39 8.20 2.85 -17.50
C LEU A 39 7.75 3.02 -18.95
N ASP A 40 8.67 2.82 -19.88
CA ASP A 40 8.48 2.94 -21.32
C ASP A 40 8.16 1.56 -21.94
N VAL A 41 7.24 0.83 -21.32
CA VAL A 41 6.80 -0.52 -21.70
C VAL A 41 5.29 -0.64 -21.55
N SER A 42 4.67 -1.67 -22.15
CA SER A 42 3.24 -1.90 -21.99
C SER A 42 2.89 -2.42 -20.59
N LEU A 43 1.63 -2.22 -20.15
CA LEU A 43 1.16 -2.70 -18.85
C LEU A 43 1.29 -4.24 -18.71
N SER A 44 1.13 -4.97 -19.82
CA SER A 44 1.36 -6.42 -19.87
C SER A 44 2.81 -6.81 -19.59
N GLU A 45 3.78 -6.04 -20.08
CA GLU A 45 5.20 -6.28 -19.84
C GLU A 45 5.61 -5.90 -18.42
N VAL A 46 5.12 -4.76 -17.91
CA VAL A 46 5.38 -4.32 -16.53
C VAL A 46 5.03 -5.40 -15.53
N LYS A 47 3.90 -6.09 -15.73
CA LYS A 47 3.51 -7.21 -14.87
C LYS A 47 4.61 -8.27 -14.78
N ALA A 48 5.10 -8.76 -15.93
CA ALA A 48 6.12 -9.80 -15.95
C ALA A 48 7.44 -9.31 -15.33
N LEU A 49 7.80 -8.05 -15.59
CA LEU A 49 9.01 -7.42 -15.04
C LEU A 49 8.95 -7.25 -13.51
N LEU A 50 7.78 -6.92 -12.97
CA LEU A 50 7.50 -6.84 -11.54
C LEU A 50 7.52 -8.24 -10.89
N GLU A 51 6.86 -9.23 -11.49
CA GLU A 51 6.84 -10.62 -11.00
C GLU A 51 8.26 -11.22 -10.94
N ALA A 52 9.09 -10.95 -11.96
CA ALA A 52 10.50 -11.34 -11.97
C ALA A 52 11.32 -10.72 -10.81
N ARG A 53 10.81 -9.68 -10.15
CA ARG A 53 11.42 -8.99 -8.99
C ARG A 53 10.65 -9.25 -7.69
N SER A 54 9.91 -10.35 -7.65
CA SER A 54 9.14 -10.81 -6.49
C SER A 54 8.00 -9.89 -6.08
N TYR A 55 7.54 -9.01 -6.98
CA TYR A 55 6.27 -8.34 -6.79
C TYR A 55 5.12 -9.29 -7.12
N SER A 56 4.03 -9.16 -6.40
CA SER A 56 2.78 -9.88 -6.62
C SER A 56 1.63 -8.89 -6.66
N TYR A 57 0.56 -9.21 -7.38
CA TYR A 57 -0.63 -8.37 -7.37
C TYR A 57 -1.21 -8.26 -5.94
N SER A 58 -1.65 -7.07 -5.55
CA SER A 58 -2.27 -6.82 -4.24
C SER A 58 -3.80 -6.72 -4.40
N PRO A 59 -4.56 -7.79 -4.11
CA PRO A 59 -6.02 -7.77 -4.22
C PRO A 59 -6.71 -7.07 -3.04
N ILE A 60 -6.01 -6.95 -1.91
CA ILE A 60 -6.50 -6.34 -0.67
C ILE A 60 -5.77 -5.00 -0.51
N SER A 61 -6.22 -4.00 -1.25
CA SER A 61 -5.75 -2.62 -1.12
C SER A 61 -6.86 -1.64 -1.48
N ALA A 62 -6.78 -0.44 -0.92
CA ALA A 62 -7.67 0.65 -1.27
C ALA A 62 -7.56 0.95 -2.78
N LYS A 63 -8.68 1.36 -3.38
CA LYS A 63 -8.66 1.95 -4.72
C LYS A 63 -7.81 3.22 -4.67
N LYS A 64 -6.78 3.32 -5.51
CA LYS A 64 -5.92 4.49 -5.54
C LYS A 64 -6.29 5.40 -6.69
N LEU A 65 -6.29 6.70 -6.43
CA LEU A 65 -6.48 7.74 -7.44
C LEU A 65 -5.16 8.47 -7.68
N HIS A 66 -4.91 8.88 -8.91
CA HIS A 66 -3.74 9.68 -9.26
C HIS A 66 -3.84 11.09 -8.65
N PRO A 67 -2.73 11.71 -8.19
CA PRO A 67 -2.74 13.02 -7.53
C PRO A 67 -3.33 14.15 -8.38
N ASP A 68 -2.92 14.23 -9.65
CA ASP A 68 -3.28 15.36 -10.53
C ASP A 68 -4.44 15.05 -11.48
N HIS A 69 -4.83 13.77 -11.54
CA HIS A 69 -5.83 13.27 -12.47
C HIS A 69 -6.73 12.33 -11.67
N PRO A 70 -8.04 12.60 -11.49
CA PRO A 70 -8.91 11.79 -10.65
C PRO A 70 -9.30 10.44 -11.31
N VAL A 71 -8.32 9.76 -11.89
CA VAL A 71 -8.40 8.43 -12.49
C VAL A 71 -7.83 7.41 -11.53
N SER A 72 -8.34 6.18 -11.62
CA SER A 72 -7.89 5.09 -10.75
C SER A 72 -6.61 4.47 -11.27
N ASP A 73 -5.85 3.84 -10.37
CA ASP A 73 -4.67 3.05 -10.74
C ASP A 73 -5.04 1.91 -11.69
N ASP A 74 -4.17 1.61 -12.64
CA ASP A 74 -4.29 0.49 -13.60
C ASP A 74 -3.62 -0.78 -13.06
N GLY A 75 -2.79 -0.64 -12.02
CA GLY A 75 -2.20 -1.76 -11.30
C GLY A 75 -1.81 -1.46 -9.87
N SER A 76 -1.87 -2.49 -9.02
CA SER A 76 -1.52 -2.43 -7.60
C SER A 76 -0.72 -3.68 -7.25
N TYR A 77 0.57 -3.50 -7.00
CA TYR A 77 1.52 -4.59 -6.82
C TYR A 77 2.29 -4.38 -5.54
N ARG A 78 2.66 -5.47 -4.87
CA ARG A 78 3.45 -5.40 -3.65
C ARG A 78 4.62 -6.35 -3.65
N ARG A 79 5.63 -6.01 -2.89
CA ARG A 79 6.74 -6.89 -2.54
C ARG A 79 6.92 -6.84 -1.05
N LEU A 80 6.90 -8.00 -0.39
CA LEU A 80 7.22 -8.10 1.03
C LEU A 80 8.70 -7.76 1.27
N ASP A 81 8.97 -7.10 2.38
CA ASP A 81 10.34 -6.88 2.80
C ASP A 81 10.99 -8.21 3.23
N PRO A 82 12.10 -8.63 2.60
CA PRO A 82 12.81 -9.83 3.02
C PRO A 82 13.39 -9.73 4.44
N ALA A 83 13.72 -8.53 4.92
CA ALA A 83 14.23 -8.30 6.26
C ALA A 83 13.11 -8.27 7.31
N ASP A 84 11.90 -7.86 6.92
CA ASP A 84 10.74 -7.82 7.81
C ASP A 84 9.42 -8.05 7.06
N ARG A 85 8.95 -9.29 7.09
CA ARG A 85 7.75 -9.71 6.35
C ARG A 85 6.43 -9.13 6.89
N SER A 86 6.46 -8.35 7.97
CA SER A 86 5.33 -7.52 8.40
C SER A 86 5.13 -6.28 7.52
N LYS A 87 6.12 -5.96 6.68
CA LYS A 87 6.17 -4.75 5.87
C LYS A 87 6.24 -5.08 4.38
N GLN A 88 5.86 -4.12 3.56
CA GLN A 88 5.84 -4.26 2.11
C GLN A 88 6.17 -2.93 1.42
N TRP A 89 6.82 -3.02 0.26
CA TRP A 89 6.76 -1.95 -0.74
C TRP A 89 5.53 -2.20 -1.59
N HIS A 90 4.68 -1.19 -1.70
CA HIS A 90 3.50 -1.19 -2.54
C HIS A 90 3.73 -0.23 -3.71
N VAL A 91 3.29 -0.64 -4.89
CA VAL A 91 3.45 0.06 -6.14
C VAL A 91 2.09 0.20 -6.81
N HIS A 92 1.80 1.42 -7.26
CA HIS A 92 0.64 1.74 -8.07
C HIS A 92 1.09 2.20 -9.45
N LEU A 93 0.40 1.68 -10.47
CA LEU A 93 0.69 1.96 -11.87
C LEU A 93 -0.43 2.79 -12.46
N PHE A 94 -0.09 3.79 -13.27
CA PHE A 94 -1.06 4.50 -14.09
C PHE A 94 -0.57 4.55 -15.53
N GLU A 95 -1.36 4.00 -16.44
CA GLU A 95 -1.09 4.02 -17.87
C GLU A 95 -1.40 5.42 -18.44
N ARG A 96 -0.44 5.94 -19.20
CA ARG A 96 -0.47 7.26 -19.86
C ARG A 96 -0.02 7.12 -21.31
N SER A 97 -0.23 8.18 -22.08
CA SER A 97 0.24 8.23 -23.47
C SER A 97 1.76 8.14 -23.58
N GLU A 98 2.49 8.59 -22.56
CA GLU A 98 3.96 8.67 -22.55
C GLU A 98 4.63 7.47 -21.87
N GLY A 99 3.86 6.51 -21.35
CA GLY A 99 4.36 5.36 -20.60
C GLY A 99 3.51 5.05 -19.38
N ILE A 100 4.08 4.37 -18.40
CA ILE A 100 3.42 4.03 -17.14
C ILE A 100 4.06 4.83 -16.01
N GLU A 101 3.28 5.67 -15.37
CA GLU A 101 3.66 6.32 -14.12
C GLU A 101 3.70 5.28 -13.00
N VAL A 102 4.76 5.33 -12.20
CA VAL A 102 4.97 4.43 -11.09
C VAL A 102 5.00 5.24 -9.80
N PHE A 103 4.10 4.89 -8.90
CA PHE A 103 4.05 5.42 -7.54
C PHE A 103 4.39 4.30 -6.55
N SER A 104 5.10 4.62 -5.48
CA SER A 104 5.45 3.65 -4.45
C SER A 104 5.41 4.24 -3.05
N HIS A 105 5.10 3.38 -2.08
CA HIS A 105 5.28 3.64 -0.66
C HIS A 105 5.65 2.35 0.06
N TYR A 106 6.17 2.50 1.28
CA TYR A 106 6.52 1.40 2.16
C TYR A 106 5.64 1.42 3.40
N GLU A 107 4.99 0.31 3.70
CA GLU A 107 3.93 0.25 4.70
C GLU A 107 3.86 -1.11 5.40
N LEU A 108 3.04 -1.19 6.45
CA LEU A 108 2.63 -2.47 7.02
C LEU A 108 1.72 -3.20 6.01
N ARG A 109 1.93 -4.51 5.83
CA ARG A 109 1.03 -5.30 4.97
C ARG A 109 -0.37 -5.39 5.60
N PRO A 110 -1.43 -5.73 4.84
CA PRO A 110 -2.79 -5.76 5.40
C PRO A 110 -3.23 -7.12 5.96
N GLU A 111 -2.66 -8.24 5.51
CA GLU A 111 -3.13 -9.57 5.92
C GLU A 111 -2.84 -9.87 7.40
N PRO A 112 -3.40 -10.94 7.98
CA PRO A 112 -2.83 -11.51 9.20
C PRO A 112 -1.40 -12.04 8.95
N TRP A 113 -0.52 -11.85 9.94
CA TRP A 113 0.81 -12.47 10.06
C TRP A 113 1.07 -12.75 11.54
N ASP A 114 2.15 -13.44 11.92
CA ASP A 114 2.41 -13.68 13.35
C ASP A 114 3.11 -12.50 14.03
N PRO A 115 2.75 -12.16 15.29
CA PRO A 115 1.58 -12.66 16.02
C PRO A 115 0.27 -12.14 15.42
N ILE A 116 -0.80 -12.92 15.35
CA ILE A 116 -2.07 -12.48 14.72
C ILE A 116 -2.63 -11.24 15.42
N ASP A 117 -2.87 -10.15 14.67
CA ASP A 117 -3.58 -8.96 15.14
C ASP A 117 -4.65 -8.57 14.10
N ILE A 118 -5.91 -8.63 14.52
CA ILE A 118 -7.08 -8.36 13.67
C ILE A 118 -7.23 -6.88 13.28
N ARG A 119 -6.48 -5.97 13.92
CA ARG A 119 -6.53 -4.53 13.63
C ARG A 119 -5.61 -4.11 12.48
N ARG A 120 -4.74 -4.99 11.99
CA ARG A 120 -3.80 -4.66 10.90
C ARG A 120 -4.44 -4.18 9.61
N PRO A 121 -5.59 -4.75 9.15
CA PRO A 121 -6.31 -4.14 8.05
C PRO A 121 -6.67 -2.68 8.36
N VAL A 122 -7.13 -2.37 9.57
CA VAL A 122 -7.46 -0.99 9.97
C VAL A 122 -6.21 -0.11 9.92
N ASP A 123 -5.09 -0.50 10.51
CA ASP A 123 -3.86 0.31 10.48
C ASP A 123 -3.30 0.51 9.07
N HIS A 124 -3.49 -0.48 8.19
CA HIS A 124 -3.12 -0.38 6.78
C HIS A 124 -4.04 0.56 6.00
N TYR A 125 -5.35 0.50 6.25
CA TYR A 125 -6.30 1.41 5.62
C TYR A 125 -6.22 2.83 6.19
N TRP A 126 -5.84 3.00 7.47
CA TRP A 126 -5.61 4.28 8.15
C TRP A 126 -4.14 4.47 8.54
N PRO A 127 -3.23 4.67 7.57
CA PRO A 127 -1.83 4.86 7.89
C PRO A 127 -1.59 6.22 8.55
N GLU A 128 -0.70 6.25 9.53
CA GLU A 128 -0.06 7.47 10.03
C GLU A 128 1.16 7.75 9.15
N TRP A 129 1.10 8.81 8.34
CA TRP A 129 2.18 9.18 7.41
C TRP A 129 3.46 9.49 8.17
N GLY A 130 4.57 8.84 7.79
CA GLY A 130 5.85 8.96 8.48
C GLY A 130 6.06 7.95 9.61
N GLU A 131 4.99 7.31 10.12
CA GLU A 131 5.08 6.31 11.19
C GLU A 131 4.81 4.89 10.65
N THR A 132 3.66 4.67 10.03
CA THR A 132 3.22 3.35 9.51
C THR A 132 3.19 3.26 7.99
N CYS A 133 3.36 4.39 7.29
CA CYS A 133 3.54 4.44 5.85
C CYS A 133 4.53 5.55 5.44
N LEU A 134 5.52 5.19 4.63
CA LEU A 134 6.55 6.07 4.10
C LEU A 134 6.36 6.27 2.60
N LEU A 135 5.98 7.50 2.25
CA LEU A 135 5.69 7.93 0.90
C LEU A 135 6.96 7.93 0.04
N GLY A 136 6.88 7.43 -1.18
CA GLY A 136 8.01 7.39 -2.12
C GLY A 136 9.06 6.33 -1.80
N GLN A 137 8.97 5.67 -0.63
CA GLN A 137 9.92 4.64 -0.23
C GLN A 137 9.79 3.41 -1.13
N HIS A 138 10.88 2.98 -1.77
CA HIS A 138 10.89 1.92 -2.76
C HIS A 138 12.14 1.02 -2.65
N CYS A 139 12.04 -0.23 -3.10
CA CYS A 139 13.17 -1.15 -3.05
C CYS A 139 14.17 -0.97 -4.20
N PRO A 140 15.43 -1.44 -4.05
CA PRO A 140 16.43 -1.44 -5.12
C PRO A 140 15.99 -2.15 -6.40
N GLY A 141 15.12 -3.17 -6.27
CA GLY A 141 14.57 -3.87 -7.43
C GLY A 141 13.68 -2.97 -8.30
N LEU A 142 12.90 -2.06 -7.69
CA LEU A 142 12.05 -1.13 -8.43
C LEU A 142 12.89 -0.04 -9.11
N LYS A 143 13.89 0.50 -8.41
CA LYS A 143 14.85 1.44 -9.00
C LYS A 143 15.54 0.85 -10.23
N SER A 144 16.10 -0.35 -10.10
CA SER A 144 16.76 -1.03 -11.23
C SER A 144 15.81 -1.28 -12.40
N LEU A 145 14.54 -1.60 -12.13
CA LEU A 145 13.51 -1.76 -13.15
C LEU A 145 13.25 -0.44 -13.90
N LEU A 146 13.08 0.66 -13.18
CA LEU A 146 12.87 2.00 -13.76
C LEU A 146 14.07 2.47 -14.58
N GLU A 147 15.29 2.25 -14.11
CA GLU A 147 16.52 2.61 -14.85
C GLU A 147 16.74 1.76 -16.10
N THR A 148 16.22 0.54 -16.14
CA THR A 148 16.40 -0.37 -17.29
C THR A 148 15.34 -0.16 -18.37
N TYR A 149 14.09 0.09 -17.97
CA TYR A 149 12.93 0.09 -18.86
C TYR A 149 12.19 1.43 -18.91
N GLY A 150 12.81 2.51 -18.44
CA GLY A 150 12.21 3.84 -18.47
C GLY A 150 13.09 4.88 -17.80
N ARG A 151 12.50 5.63 -16.86
CA ARG A 151 13.17 6.73 -16.16
C ARG A 151 12.94 6.65 -14.66
N TYR A 152 14.02 6.73 -13.89
CA TYR A 152 13.98 6.83 -12.44
C TYR A 152 14.02 8.28 -12.00
N GLU A 153 13.03 8.70 -11.21
CA GLU A 153 12.89 10.07 -10.69
C GLU A 153 12.65 10.10 -9.17
N GLY A 154 12.62 8.93 -8.53
CA GLY A 154 12.41 8.81 -7.09
C GLY A 154 13.54 9.42 -6.26
N ASP A 155 13.20 9.82 -5.04
CA ASP A 155 14.19 10.28 -4.06
C ASP A 155 15.11 9.12 -3.66
N ARG A 156 16.42 9.33 -3.84
CA ARG A 156 17.45 8.36 -3.45
C ARG A 156 17.52 8.13 -1.95
N SER A 157 17.10 9.12 -1.15
CA SER A 157 17.01 8.97 0.31
C SER A 157 15.90 7.99 0.72
N ALA A 158 14.90 7.78 -0.14
CA ALA A 158 13.79 6.86 0.04
C ALA A 158 14.06 5.45 -0.56
N LEU A 159 15.31 5.14 -0.90
CA LEU A 159 15.71 3.85 -1.44
C LEU A 159 15.99 2.83 -0.34
N GLY A 160 15.34 1.66 -0.40
CA GLY A 160 15.59 0.53 0.49
C GLY A 160 14.50 0.34 1.54
N THR A 161 14.91 -0.16 2.71
CA THR A 161 14.05 -0.35 3.88
C THR A 161 14.27 0.81 4.84
N ALA A 162 13.19 1.30 5.43
CA ALA A 162 13.23 2.30 6.48
C ALA A 162 12.40 1.80 7.68
N PRO A 163 12.72 2.24 8.91
CA PRO A 163 11.96 1.83 10.09
C PRO A 163 10.52 2.35 9.99
N LEU A 164 9.56 1.45 10.14
CA LEU A 164 8.18 1.80 10.48
C LEU A 164 7.95 1.41 11.93
N GLN A 165 7.36 2.31 12.70
CA GLN A 165 6.95 2.04 14.07
C GLN A 165 5.43 2.03 14.10
N ARG A 166 4.86 0.90 14.48
CA ARG A 166 3.46 0.88 14.88
C ARG A 166 3.41 1.50 16.26
N ARG A 167 2.53 2.48 16.49
CA ARG A 167 2.29 2.94 17.86
C ARG A 167 1.88 1.75 18.72
N PRO A 168 2.42 1.61 19.94
CA PRO A 168 1.83 0.72 20.92
C PRO A 168 0.36 1.11 21.06
N SER A 169 -0.52 0.12 21.16
CA SER A 169 -1.90 0.42 21.49
C SER A 169 -1.91 1.25 22.76
N PRO A 170 -2.78 2.28 22.89
CA PRO A 170 -3.12 2.74 24.22
C PRO A 170 -3.48 1.47 25.00
N GLU A 171 -2.82 1.24 26.15
CA GLU A 171 -3.26 0.20 27.07
C GLU A 171 -4.77 0.39 27.19
N GLU A 172 -5.54 -0.64 26.81
CA GLU A 172 -6.93 -0.67 27.25
C GLU A 172 -6.84 -0.47 28.76
N PRO A 173 -7.50 0.55 29.34
CA PRO A 173 -7.52 0.68 30.78
C PRO A 173 -7.98 -0.67 31.32
N ALA A 174 -7.14 -1.28 32.16
CA ALA A 174 -7.47 -2.53 32.82
C ALA A 174 -8.91 -2.38 33.34
N PRO A 175 -9.80 -3.35 33.10
CA PRO A 175 -11.16 -3.27 33.62
C PRO A 175 -11.02 -3.01 35.11
N THR A 176 -11.44 -1.82 35.55
CA THR A 176 -11.59 -1.52 36.97
C THR A 176 -12.44 -2.65 37.50
N ALA A 177 -11.87 -3.43 38.41
CA ALA A 177 -12.57 -4.53 39.05
C ALA A 177 -13.92 -3.98 39.52
N GLU A 178 -14.99 -4.39 38.85
CA GLU A 178 -16.32 -4.13 39.33
C GLU A 178 -16.36 -4.70 40.74
N GLU A 179 -16.66 -3.84 41.70
CA GLU A 179 -16.94 -4.24 43.06
C GLU A 179 -18.00 -5.33 42.99
N THR A 180 -17.58 -6.55 43.30
CA THR A 180 -18.48 -7.69 43.47
C THR A 180 -19.58 -7.22 44.43
N PRO A 181 -20.86 -7.21 44.04
CA PRO A 181 -21.91 -6.82 44.97
C PRO A 181 -21.90 -7.79 46.15
N SER A 182 -21.68 -7.25 47.35
CA SER A 182 -21.82 -8.01 48.59
C SER A 182 -23.26 -8.50 48.66
N LEU A 183 -23.43 -9.83 48.67
CA LEU A 183 -24.70 -10.45 49.02
C LEU A 183 -24.76 -10.52 50.54
N ASP A 184 -25.35 -9.49 51.15
CA ASP A 184 -25.91 -9.56 52.50
C ASP A 184 -27.35 -10.14 52.44
#